data_AF-Q8JFJ0-F1
#
_entry.id   AF-Q8JFJ0-F1
#
_cell.length_a   1.000
_cell.length_b   1.000
_cell.length_c   1.000
_cell.angle_alpha   90.00
_cell.angle_beta   90.00
_cell.angle_gamma   90.00
#
_symmetry.space_group_name_H-M   'P 1'
#
loop_
_entity.id
_entity.type
_entity.pdbx_description
1 polymer ?
#
loop_
_entity_poly.entity_id
_entity_poly.type
_entity_poly.pdbx_seq_one_letter_code
_entity_poly.pdbx_strand_id
1 'polypeptide(L)'
;ALLPNVFPARVDQTPKTITKETGESLTINCVLSDTSCAWDSTYWYRKKLDSTNEESTSKGGRYVETVNSESTSFSLRINDLTVEDSGTYRCRAQLYCGSELDSFDEYGGGTIVTVNPGVQPSLPIVRLLFSATEEQRANGFVQLVCLISGYY
;
A
#
# COMPACT_ATOMS: atom_id res chain seq x y z
N ALA A 1 -6.56 -41.79 23.62
CA ALA A 1 -7.29 -41.30 22.42
C ALA A 1 -6.35 -40.33 21.71
N LEU A 2 -6.06 -40.57 20.43
CA LEU A 2 -5.25 -39.67 19.61
C LEU A 2 -6.09 -38.41 19.36
N LEU A 3 -5.60 -37.25 19.79
CA LEU A 3 -6.18 -35.96 19.41
C LEU A 3 -6.14 -35.89 17.87
N PRO A 4 -7.26 -35.61 17.18
CA PRO A 4 -7.22 -35.49 15.73
C PRO A 4 -6.27 -34.33 15.41
N ASN A 5 -5.35 -34.57 14.48
CA ASN A 5 -4.38 -33.59 13.99
C ASN A 5 -5.12 -32.34 13.47
N VAL A 6 -5.39 -31.38 14.35
CA VAL A 6 -5.71 -30.01 13.97
C VAL A 6 -4.36 -29.38 13.69
N PHE A 7 -3.99 -29.34 12.41
CA PHE A 7 -2.89 -28.47 12.01
C PHE A 7 -3.28 -27.03 12.42
N PRO A 8 -2.38 -26.27 13.05
CA PRO A 8 -2.69 -24.90 13.42
C PRO A 8 -3.00 -24.13 12.14
N ALA A 9 -4.18 -23.51 12.10
CA ALA A 9 -4.61 -22.69 10.98
C ALA A 9 -3.53 -21.66 10.66
N ARG A 10 -3.32 -21.36 9.39
CA ARG A 10 -2.24 -20.44 8.97
C ARG A 10 -2.80 -19.33 8.10
N VAL A 11 -2.28 -18.11 8.30
CA VAL A 11 -2.63 -16.96 7.46
C VAL A 11 -1.48 -16.64 6.51
N ASP A 12 -1.71 -16.88 5.23
CA ASP A 12 -0.84 -16.47 4.13
C ASP A 12 -1.14 -15.02 3.71
N GLN A 13 -0.35 -14.08 4.24
CA GLN A 13 -0.43 -12.67 3.89
C GLN A 13 0.48 -12.31 2.71
N THR A 14 -0.09 -11.69 1.67
CA THR A 14 0.63 -11.27 0.46
C THR A 14 0.23 -9.87 -0.01
N PRO A 15 1.16 -9.09 -0.59
CA PRO A 15 2.59 -9.39 -0.74
C PRO A 15 3.36 -9.20 0.58
N LYS A 16 4.62 -9.66 0.66
CA LYS A 16 5.50 -9.38 1.82
C LYS A 16 6.00 -7.93 1.82
N THR A 17 6.18 -7.36 0.64
CA THR A 17 6.64 -5.98 0.44
C THR A 17 5.96 -5.42 -0.80
N ILE A 18 5.58 -4.14 -0.74
CA ILE A 18 5.02 -3.42 -1.87
C ILE A 18 5.46 -1.96 -1.83
N THR A 19 5.85 -1.45 -2.99
CA THR A 19 6.19 -0.04 -3.20
C THR A 19 5.21 0.56 -4.21
N LYS A 20 4.66 1.72 -3.87
CA LYS A 20 3.66 2.45 -4.66
C LYS A 20 3.94 3.95 -4.61
N GLU A 21 3.38 4.68 -5.55
CA GLU A 21 3.44 6.14 -5.59
C GLU A 21 2.19 6.76 -4.93
N THR A 22 2.29 7.98 -4.43
CA THR A 22 1.14 8.77 -3.93
C THR A 22 0.01 8.79 -4.96
N GLY A 23 -1.23 8.64 -4.50
CA GLY A 23 -2.44 8.63 -5.32
C GLY A 23 -2.77 7.27 -5.94
N GLU A 24 -1.82 6.33 -5.97
CA GLU A 24 -2.11 4.95 -6.37
C GLU A 24 -2.98 4.23 -5.33
N SER A 25 -3.30 2.97 -5.63
CA SER A 25 -3.97 2.06 -4.71
C SER A 25 -3.19 0.76 -4.59
N LEU A 26 -3.32 0.11 -3.44
CA LEU A 26 -2.76 -1.23 -3.20
C LEU A 26 -3.80 -2.15 -2.59
N THR A 27 -3.56 -3.44 -2.70
CA THR A 27 -4.36 -4.47 -2.03
C THR A 27 -3.42 -5.44 -1.32
N ILE A 28 -3.70 -5.70 -0.04
CA ILE A 28 -3.06 -6.74 0.77
C ILE A 28 -4.07 -7.87 0.92
N ASN A 29 -3.66 -9.09 0.62
CA ASN A 29 -4.50 -10.28 0.71
C ASN A 29 -4.06 -11.15 1.88
N CYS A 30 -5.02 -11.76 2.57
CA CYS A 30 -4.82 -12.76 3.59
C CYS A 30 -5.68 -13.97 3.27
N VAL A 31 -5.02 -15.11 3.08
CA VAL A 31 -5.66 -16.38 2.79
C VAL A 31 -5.46 -17.28 3.99
N LEU A 32 -6.55 -17.80 4.53
CA LEU A 32 -6.52 -18.78 5.59
C LEU A 32 -6.39 -20.18 4.98
N SER A 33 -5.38 -20.92 5.42
CA SER A 33 -5.08 -22.28 4.97
C SER A 33 -5.04 -23.25 6.15
N ASP A 34 -5.07 -24.55 5.81
CA ASP A 34 -4.88 -25.66 6.74
C ASP A 34 -5.87 -25.70 7.92
N THR A 35 -7.12 -25.30 7.69
CA THR A 35 -8.15 -25.30 8.73
C THR A 35 -9.53 -25.73 8.24
N SER A 36 -10.22 -26.50 9.09
CA SER A 36 -11.64 -26.83 8.93
C SER A 36 -12.55 -25.90 9.76
N CYS A 37 -11.97 -24.87 10.36
CA CYS A 37 -12.66 -23.99 11.27
C CYS A 37 -13.32 -22.84 10.55
N ALA A 38 -14.42 -22.38 11.12
CA ALA A 38 -15.04 -21.16 10.65
C ALA A 38 -14.35 -19.95 11.31
N TRP A 39 -14.47 -18.83 10.61
CA TRP A 39 -13.93 -17.54 11.02
C TRP A 39 -15.07 -16.58 11.32
N ASP A 40 -14.89 -15.76 12.36
CA ASP A 40 -15.92 -14.86 12.88
C ASP A 40 -15.68 -13.42 12.43
N SER A 41 -14.46 -12.94 12.66
CA SER A 41 -14.09 -11.55 12.46
C SER A 41 -12.66 -11.40 11.96
N THR A 42 -12.45 -10.38 11.13
CA THR A 42 -11.15 -9.99 10.59
C THR A 42 -10.72 -8.64 11.15
N TYR A 43 -9.42 -8.49 11.38
CA TYR A 43 -8.83 -7.25 11.87
C TYR A 43 -7.60 -6.89 11.06
N TRP A 44 -7.36 -5.59 10.96
CA TRP A 44 -6.20 -5.02 10.31
C TRP A 44 -5.45 -4.15 11.30
N TYR A 45 -4.14 -4.29 11.27
CA TYR A 45 -3.24 -3.51 12.09
C TYR A 45 -2.18 -2.86 11.24
N ARG A 46 -1.67 -1.72 11.70
CA ARG A 46 -0.60 -0.98 11.06
C ARG A 46 0.40 -0.53 12.11
N LYS A 47 1.67 -0.83 11.86
CA LYS A 47 2.81 -0.21 12.51
C LYS A 47 3.41 0.84 11.58
N LYS A 48 3.31 2.11 11.95
CA LYS A 48 3.94 3.22 11.19
C LYS A 48 5.47 3.08 11.20
N LEU A 49 6.13 3.68 10.21
CA LEU A 49 7.59 3.58 10.03
C LEU A 49 8.39 4.08 11.24
N ASP A 50 7.87 5.10 11.93
CA ASP A 50 8.46 5.78 13.08
C ASP A 50 7.91 5.29 14.43
N SER A 51 7.02 4.30 14.44
CA SER A 51 6.37 3.77 15.64
C SER A 51 6.92 2.40 16.01
N THR A 52 7.04 2.14 17.32
CA THR A 52 7.27 0.79 17.85
C THR A 52 5.97 0.00 17.98
N ASN A 53 4.83 0.70 18.07
CA ASN A 53 3.53 0.13 18.38
C ASN A 53 2.74 -0.16 17.11
N GLU A 54 2.01 -1.27 17.15
CA GLU A 54 1.07 -1.67 16.12
C GLU A 54 -0.34 -1.24 16.55
N GLU A 55 -1.04 -0.52 15.68
CA GLU A 55 -2.35 0.08 15.96
C GLU A 55 -3.43 -0.54 15.07
N SER A 56 -4.65 -0.69 15.59
CA SER A 56 -5.78 -1.16 14.78
C SER A 56 -6.11 -0.15 13.68
N THR A 57 -6.22 -0.62 12.45
CA THR A 57 -6.67 0.18 11.31
C THR A 57 -8.19 0.09 11.22
N SER A 58 -8.85 1.24 11.22
CA SER A 58 -10.30 1.30 11.00
C SER A 58 -10.64 0.98 9.55
N LYS A 59 -11.68 0.18 9.35
CA LYS A 59 -12.27 -0.10 8.04
C LYS A 59 -13.19 1.07 7.68
N GLY A 60 -13.13 1.53 6.43
CA GLY A 60 -13.94 2.64 5.93
C GLY A 60 -13.11 3.76 5.29
N GLY A 61 -13.80 4.63 4.54
CA GLY A 61 -13.15 5.68 3.76
C GLY A 61 -12.24 5.09 2.69
N ARG A 62 -10.93 5.41 2.76
CA ARG A 62 -9.92 4.89 1.82
C ARG A 62 -9.59 3.41 2.01
N TYR A 63 -9.92 2.85 3.18
CA TYR A 63 -9.59 1.48 3.60
C TYR A 63 -10.79 0.56 3.39
N VAL A 64 -10.77 -0.22 2.31
CA VAL A 64 -11.89 -1.08 1.89
C VAL A 64 -11.51 -2.53 2.12
N GLU A 65 -12.23 -3.19 3.03
CA GLU A 65 -12.09 -4.63 3.21
C GLU A 65 -13.03 -5.39 2.25
N THR A 66 -12.54 -6.49 1.70
CA THR A 66 -13.36 -7.47 0.99
C THR A 66 -13.15 -8.84 1.62
N VAL A 67 -14.24 -9.49 2.00
CA VAL A 67 -14.27 -10.82 2.62
C VAL A 67 -14.86 -11.80 1.62
N ASN A 68 -14.14 -12.89 1.36
CA ASN A 68 -14.59 -13.98 0.53
C ASN A 68 -14.62 -15.26 1.38
N SER A 69 -15.82 -15.63 1.83
CA SER A 69 -16.04 -16.81 2.68
C SER A 69 -15.80 -18.14 1.95
N GLU A 70 -16.02 -18.19 0.63
CA GLU A 70 -15.85 -19.42 -0.17
C GLU A 70 -14.38 -19.84 -0.29
N SER A 71 -13.49 -18.86 -0.43
CA SER A 71 -12.04 -19.07 -0.55
C SER A 71 -11.28 -18.82 0.76
N THR A 72 -12.00 -18.70 1.88
CA THR A 72 -11.45 -18.40 3.21
C THR A 72 -10.41 -17.29 3.18
N SER A 73 -10.70 -16.22 2.43
CA SER A 73 -9.75 -15.14 2.17
C SER A 73 -10.38 -13.78 2.36
N PHE A 74 -9.56 -12.82 2.72
CA PHE A 74 -9.95 -11.43 2.87
C PHE A 74 -8.82 -10.53 2.41
N SER A 75 -9.17 -9.30 2.05
CA SER A 75 -8.20 -8.34 1.57
C SER A 75 -8.51 -6.94 2.05
N LEU A 76 -7.47 -6.13 2.21
CA LEU A 76 -7.55 -4.71 2.46
C LEU A 76 -7.03 -3.96 1.25
N ARG A 77 -7.93 -3.25 0.58
CA ARG A 77 -7.58 -2.27 -0.44
C ARG A 77 -7.45 -0.90 0.19
N ILE A 78 -6.33 -0.23 -0.04
CA ILE A 78 -6.10 1.15 0.37
C ILE A 78 -6.07 2.00 -0.91
N ASN A 79 -7.01 2.93 -1.02
CA ASN A 79 -7.13 3.84 -2.15
C ASN A 79 -6.42 5.17 -1.85
N ASP A 80 -6.03 5.88 -2.90
CA ASP A 80 -5.48 7.25 -2.81
C ASP A 80 -4.36 7.34 -1.76
N LEU A 81 -3.31 6.54 -1.97
CA LEU A 81 -2.21 6.38 -1.01
C LEU A 81 -1.51 7.70 -0.74
N THR A 82 -1.13 7.93 0.52
CA THR A 82 -0.25 9.02 0.93
C THR A 82 1.05 8.48 1.51
N VAL A 83 2.09 9.31 1.58
CA VAL A 83 3.38 8.91 2.19
C VAL A 83 3.23 8.43 3.64
N GLU A 84 2.22 8.94 4.36
CA GLU A 84 1.86 8.56 5.74
C GLU A 84 1.26 7.15 5.85
N ASP A 85 0.80 6.57 4.73
CA ASP A 85 0.35 5.18 4.69
C ASP A 85 1.54 4.20 4.67
N SER A 86 2.79 4.68 4.60
CA SER A 86 3.96 3.80 4.72
C SER A 86 4.05 3.17 6.12
N GLY A 87 4.36 1.88 6.15
CA GLY A 87 4.42 1.12 7.39
C GLY A 87 4.31 -0.38 7.16
N THR A 88 4.22 -1.15 8.24
CA THR A 88 3.95 -2.59 8.17
C THR A 88 2.49 -2.85 8.51
N TYR A 89 1.75 -3.43 7.57
CA TYR A 89 0.36 -3.82 7.78
C TYR A 89 0.28 -5.30 8.11
N ARG A 90 -0.60 -5.68 9.04
CA ARG A 90 -0.78 -7.08 9.44
C ARG A 90 -2.26 -7.39 9.56
N CYS A 91 -2.68 -8.51 8.99
CA CYS A 91 -4.03 -9.02 9.20
C CYS A 91 -4.09 -9.99 10.38
N ARG A 92 -5.28 -10.10 10.97
CA ARG A 92 -5.63 -11.08 11.99
C ARG A 92 -6.99 -11.67 11.65
N ALA A 93 -7.12 -12.98 11.75
CA ALA A 93 -8.38 -13.69 11.67
C ALA A 93 -8.70 -14.28 13.05
N GLN A 94 -9.91 -14.02 13.53
CA GLN A 94 -10.46 -14.72 14.69
C GLN A 94 -11.20 -15.96 14.21
N LEU A 95 -10.79 -17.12 14.70
CA LEU A 95 -11.28 -18.43 14.32
C LEU A 95 -12.00 -19.07 15.49
N TYR A 96 -12.96 -19.95 15.18
CA TYR A 96 -13.61 -20.79 16.17
C TYR A 96 -13.71 -22.24 15.67
N CYS A 97 -13.28 -23.18 16.52
CA CYS A 97 -13.22 -24.60 16.19
C CYS A 97 -13.87 -25.45 17.29
N GLY A 98 -14.34 -26.64 16.89
CA GLY A 98 -14.82 -27.67 17.82
C GLY A 98 -16.22 -27.42 18.37
N SER A 99 -16.73 -28.40 19.13
CA SER A 99 -18.06 -28.37 19.72
C SER A 99 -18.21 -27.37 20.87
N GLU A 100 -17.09 -26.92 21.44
CA GLU A 100 -17.05 -26.00 22.58
C GLU A 100 -16.85 -24.53 22.16
N LEU A 101 -16.71 -24.25 20.86
CA LEU A 101 -16.51 -22.90 20.30
C LEU A 101 -15.27 -22.18 20.85
N ASP A 102 -14.16 -22.91 21.04
CA ASP A 102 -12.90 -22.29 21.41
C ASP A 102 -12.45 -21.32 20.32
N SER A 103 -12.29 -20.05 20.70
CA SER A 103 -11.83 -19.00 19.80
C SER A 103 -10.33 -18.76 19.94
N PHE A 104 -9.64 -18.60 18.82
CA PHE A 104 -8.23 -18.25 18.79
C PHE A 104 -7.92 -17.33 17.62
N ASP A 105 -6.76 -16.70 17.68
CA ASP A 105 -6.33 -15.66 16.75
C ASP A 105 -5.16 -16.15 15.92
N GLU A 106 -5.29 -16.02 14.61
CA GLU A 106 -4.20 -16.24 13.67
C GLU A 106 -3.80 -14.96 12.96
N TYR A 107 -2.48 -14.74 12.86
CA TYR A 107 -1.91 -13.50 12.35
C TYR A 107 -1.17 -13.75 11.04
N GLY A 108 -1.34 -12.82 10.10
CA GLY A 108 -0.55 -12.79 8.88
C GLY A 108 0.94 -12.52 9.14
N GLY A 109 1.78 -12.73 8.13
CA GLY A 109 3.22 -12.46 8.21
C GLY A 109 3.60 -10.98 8.17
N GLY A 110 2.66 -10.09 7.84
CA GLY A 110 2.91 -8.67 7.64
C GLY A 110 3.30 -8.31 6.19
N THR A 111 2.96 -7.08 5.80
CA THR A 111 3.29 -6.48 4.50
C THR A 111 3.97 -5.15 4.75
N ILE A 112 5.21 -5.01 4.29
CA ILE A 112 5.93 -3.74 4.33
C ILE A 112 5.46 -2.90 3.14
N VAL A 113 4.77 -1.80 3.44
CA VAL A 113 4.27 -0.84 2.46
C VAL A 113 5.19 0.38 2.46
N THR A 114 5.70 0.72 1.28
CA THR A 114 6.43 1.98 1.03
C THR A 114 5.65 2.80 0.03
N VAL A 115 5.27 4.02 0.41
CA VAL A 115 4.63 4.98 -0.49
C VAL A 115 5.62 6.10 -0.78
N ASN A 116 6.07 6.17 -2.03
CA ASN A 116 6.93 7.24 -2.49
C ASN A 116 6.09 8.50 -2.74
N PRO A 117 6.62 9.69 -2.43
CA PRO A 117 6.00 10.93 -2.88
C PRO A 117 5.97 10.89 -4.41
N GLY A 118 4.76 10.90 -4.98
CA GLY A 118 4.62 10.96 -6.43
C GLY A 118 5.41 12.14 -7.00
N VAL A 119 5.90 11.99 -8.23
CA VAL A 119 6.59 13.09 -8.94
C VAL A 119 5.61 14.26 -9.00
N GLN A 120 5.80 15.26 -8.15
CA GLN A 120 5.11 16.53 -8.35
C GLN A 120 5.58 17.05 -9.69
N PRO A 121 4.68 17.40 -10.63
CA PRO A 121 5.08 18.04 -11.86
C PRO A 121 5.84 19.30 -11.48
N SER A 122 7.15 19.31 -11.70
CA SER A 122 7.93 20.52 -11.48
C SER A 122 7.44 21.56 -12.48
N LEU A 123 7.19 22.78 -12.01
CA LEU A 123 6.89 23.89 -12.89
C LEU A 123 7.98 23.95 -13.97
N PRO A 124 7.62 23.93 -15.27
CA PRO A 124 8.61 23.94 -16.33
C PRO A 124 9.46 25.19 -16.18
N ILE A 125 10.78 25.01 -16.21
CA ILE A 125 11.71 26.13 -16.20
C ILE A 125 11.77 26.68 -17.62
N VAL A 126 11.29 27.92 -17.78
CA VAL A 126 11.37 28.69 -19.02
C VAL A 126 12.59 29.60 -18.97
N ARG A 127 13.55 29.40 -19.88
CA ARG A 127 14.71 30.27 -20.05
C ARG A 127 14.67 30.95 -21.41
N LEU A 128 14.77 32.28 -21.40
CA LEU A 128 14.91 33.07 -22.62
C LEU A 128 16.39 33.33 -22.87
N LEU A 129 16.91 32.78 -23.96
CA LEU A 129 18.26 33.02 -24.43
C LEU A 129 18.21 34.02 -25.60
N PHE A 130 19.17 34.93 -25.63
CA PHE A 130 19.33 35.87 -26.74
C PHE A 130 20.70 35.67 -27.38
N SER A 131 20.71 35.61 -28.70
CA SER A 131 21.93 35.60 -29.49
C SER A 131 21.81 36.62 -30.62
N ALA A 132 22.86 37.39 -30.83
CA ALA A 132 23.01 38.22 -32.01
C ALA A 132 24.48 38.22 -32.40
N THR A 133 24.74 37.99 -33.68
CA THR A 133 26.03 38.28 -34.31
C THR A 133 26.22 39.79 -34.43
N GLU A 134 27.46 40.23 -34.62
CA GLU A 134 27.77 41.66 -34.81
C GLU A 134 26.99 42.27 -35.99
N GLU A 135 26.85 41.54 -37.10
CA GLU A 135 26.08 41.96 -38.27
C GLU A 135 24.58 42.08 -37.96
N GLN A 136 24.01 41.15 -37.17
CA GLN A 136 22.61 41.24 -36.74
C GLN A 136 22.38 42.44 -35.82
N ARG A 137 23.30 42.74 -34.91
CA ARG A 137 23.23 43.95 -34.06
C ARG A 137 23.27 45.22 -34.89
N ALA A 138 24.15 45.30 -35.89
CA ALA A 138 24.24 46.45 -36.79
C ALA A 138 22.94 46.68 -37.58
N ASN A 139 22.21 45.61 -37.90
CA ASN A 139 20.95 45.65 -38.62
C ASN A 139 19.70 45.72 -37.72
N GLY A 140 19.87 45.82 -36.39
CA GLY A 140 18.75 45.91 -35.45
C GLY A 140 17.98 44.61 -35.21
N PHE A 141 18.58 43.45 -35.51
CA PHE A 141 17.98 42.13 -35.31
C PHE A 141 18.57 41.42 -34.09
N VAL A 142 17.72 40.68 -33.36
CA VAL A 142 18.12 39.77 -32.27
C VAL A 142 17.37 38.45 -32.43
N GLN A 143 18.03 37.33 -32.17
CA GLN A 143 17.39 36.03 -32.11
C GLN A 143 17.06 35.68 -30.66
N LEU A 144 15.81 35.24 -30.44
CA LEU A 144 15.31 34.76 -29.15
C LEU A 144 15.11 33.25 -29.23
N VAL A 145 15.67 32.52 -28.27
CA VAL A 145 15.47 31.08 -28.11
C VAL A 145 14.80 30.83 -26.77
N CYS A 146 13.63 30.20 -26.80
CA CYS A 146 12.91 29.78 -25.60
C CYS A 146 13.27 28.32 -25.30
N LEU A 147 13.95 28.08 -24.19
CA LEU A 147 14.25 26.74 -23.71
C LEU A 147 13.27 26.39 -22.59
N ILE A 148 12.48 25.34 -22.80
CA ILE A 148 11.60 24.75 -21.79
C ILE A 148 12.29 23.48 -21.28
N SER A 149 12.54 23.39 -19.98
CA SER A 149 13.26 22.28 -19.35
C SER A 149 12.67 21.95 -17.98
N GLY A 150 13.02 20.79 -17.42
CA GLY A 150 12.54 20.39 -16.09
C GLY A 150 11.04 20.10 -16.03
N TYR A 151 10.48 19.54 -17.11
CA TYR A 151 9.12 19.00 -17.13
C TYR A 151 9.18 17.48 -16.95
N TYR A 152 8.46 16.97 -15.95
CA TYR A 152 8.14 15.55 -15.74
C TYR A 152 6.71 15.43 -15.22
#